data_AF-A0A6G6K7A2-F1
#
_entry.id   AF-A0A6G6K7A2-F1
#
_cell.length_a   1.000
_cell.length_b   1.000
_cell.length_c   1.000
_cell.angle_alpha   90.00
_cell.angle_beta   90.00
_cell.angle_gamma   90.00
#
_symmetry.space_group_name_H-M   'P 1'
#
loop_
_entity.id
_entity.type
_entity.pdbx_description
1 polymer ?
#
loop_
_entity_poly.entity_id
_entity_poly.type
_entity_poly.pdbx_seq_one_letter_code
_entity_poly.pdbx_strand_id
1 'polypeptide(L)'
;MPVSSPLLQEYLNQLSARGVTHVALTDEARAVLSTATARGARQSPSTPAPSPAVGPVGRGPIPGGSPSPSSTASPRSAEAMSAQRSSPTGTPLRPTQPTSATADSATAPTRSKRELLDELAREAENSQPARDLGTLRDVMVFAVGNPDADIMFIGEAPGAEEEKQREPFVGPAGQLLTKIIQAMGLRRSEVYISNVCKFRPKIDDGRMQGSKNRAPTTGEMLACQPYIMAEINIIKPRAIVCLGATASTGLGIEGTVGRLRGRIQEWRGHPLAVTYHPSYLLRREAEDGGGLAEKRLVWEDMMRVMETVGLPISDKQRGYFSRAR
;
A
#
# COMPACT_ATOMS: atom_id res chain seq x y z
N MET A 1 -34.51 11.15 7.05
CA MET A 1 -33.53 10.57 6.10
C MET A 1 -33.04 9.26 6.68
N PRO A 2 -33.32 8.10 6.06
CA PRO A 2 -32.83 6.82 6.55
C PRO A 2 -31.31 6.78 6.38
N VAL A 3 -30.58 6.52 7.46
CA VAL A 3 -29.12 6.43 7.47
C VAL A 3 -28.73 5.00 7.08
N SER A 4 -29.03 4.59 5.86
CA SER A 4 -28.40 3.42 5.25
C SER A 4 -27.25 3.95 4.41
N SER A 5 -26.12 4.24 5.06
CA SER A 5 -24.87 4.50 4.35
C SER A 5 -24.42 3.18 3.71
N PRO A 6 -24.34 3.09 2.36
CA PRO A 6 -23.91 1.87 1.67
C PRO A 6 -22.53 1.39 2.16
N LEU A 7 -21.67 2.34 2.54
CA LEU A 7 -20.33 2.10 3.04
C LEU A 7 -20.31 1.42 4.41
N LEU A 8 -21.26 1.74 5.29
CA LEU A 8 -21.37 1.06 6.59
C LEU A 8 -21.85 -0.39 6.40
N GLN A 9 -22.80 -0.60 5.49
CA GLN A 9 -23.33 -1.92 5.21
C GLN A 9 -22.27 -2.82 4.54
N GLU A 10 -21.48 -2.27 3.63
CA GLU A 10 -20.37 -2.97 3.00
C GLU A 10 -19.25 -3.29 4.01
N TYR A 11 -18.93 -2.36 4.91
CA TYR A 11 -17.97 -2.59 5.99
C TYR A 11 -18.42 -3.71 6.95
N LEU A 12 -19.68 -3.72 7.36
CA LEU A 12 -20.23 -4.77 8.23
C LEU A 12 -20.28 -6.13 7.53
N ASN A 13 -20.59 -6.17 6.23
CA ASN A 13 -20.55 -7.39 5.43
C ASN A 13 -19.12 -7.94 5.31
N GLN A 14 -18.12 -7.06 5.14
CA GLN A 14 -16.70 -7.45 5.10
C GLN A 14 -16.22 -8.01 6.45
N LEU A 15 -16.68 -7.44 7.57
CA LEU A 15 -16.36 -7.97 8.91
C LEU A 15 -17.03 -9.33 9.15
N SER A 16 -18.29 -9.49 8.76
CA SER A 16 -19.01 -10.75 8.86
C SER A 16 -18.38 -11.86 8.02
N ALA A 17 -17.96 -11.55 6.78
CA ALA A 17 -17.25 -12.49 5.90
C ALA A 17 -15.89 -12.96 6.47
N ARG A 18 -15.30 -12.21 7.40
CA ARG A 18 -14.04 -12.55 8.10
C ARG A 18 -14.28 -13.26 9.44
N GLY A 19 -15.53 -13.64 9.72
CA GLY A 19 -15.91 -14.35 10.96
C GLY A 19 -15.93 -13.46 12.20
N VAL A 20 -15.88 -12.13 12.04
CA VAL A 20 -15.95 -11.20 13.17
C VAL A 20 -17.41 -11.10 13.64
N THR A 21 -17.69 -11.62 14.83
CA THR A 21 -19.03 -11.64 15.43
C THR A 21 -19.30 -10.44 16.35
N HIS A 22 -18.25 -9.72 16.77
CA HIS A 22 -18.34 -8.58 17.69
C HIS A 22 -17.35 -7.48 17.27
N VAL A 23 -17.78 -6.22 17.36
CA VAL A 23 -16.96 -5.03 17.06
C VAL A 23 -17.03 -4.09 18.25
N ALA A 24 -15.87 -3.63 18.74
CA ALA A 24 -15.83 -2.63 19.79
C ALA A 24 -16.29 -1.28 19.23
N LEU A 25 -17.29 -0.68 19.87
CA LEU A 25 -17.80 0.65 19.51
C LEU A 25 -17.23 1.68 20.47
N THR A 26 -16.78 2.82 19.92
CA THR A 26 -16.44 3.99 20.74
C THR A 26 -17.70 4.58 21.37
N ASP A 27 -17.55 5.40 22.41
CA ASP A 27 -18.69 6.02 23.09
C ASP A 27 -19.45 6.99 22.16
N GLU A 28 -18.75 7.64 21.23
CA GLU A 28 -19.34 8.47 20.17
C GLU A 28 -20.17 7.63 19.18
N ALA A 29 -19.63 6.49 18.72
CA ALA A 29 -20.36 5.57 17.85
C ALA A 29 -21.60 4.99 18.54
N ARG A 30 -21.51 4.73 19.85
CA ARG A 30 -22.64 4.29 20.67
C ARG A 30 -23.73 5.36 20.77
N ALA A 31 -23.38 6.64 20.89
CA ALA A 31 -24.34 7.75 20.92
C ALA A 31 -25.07 7.96 19.58
N VAL A 32 -24.38 7.73 18.46
CA VAL A 32 -24.99 7.80 17.12
C VAL A 32 -25.94 6.62 16.87
N LEU A 33 -25.56 5.41 17.31
CA LEU A 33 -26.41 4.22 17.18
C LEU A 33 -27.64 4.27 18.12
N SER A 34 -27.49 4.84 19.32
CA SER A 34 -28.61 5.01 20.26
C SER A 34 -29.65 6.03 19.77
N THR A 35 -29.21 7.10 19.10
CA THR A 35 -30.10 8.09 18.48
C THR A 35 -30.78 7.56 17.20
N ALA A 36 -30.11 6.68 16.44
CA ALA A 36 -30.69 5.99 15.29
C ALA A 36 -31.77 4.97 15.70
N THR A 37 -31.53 4.20 16.76
CA THR A 37 -32.49 3.23 17.31
C THR A 37 -33.67 3.89 18.01
N ALA A 38 -33.47 5.03 18.70
CA ALA A 38 -34.56 5.82 19.28
C ALA A 38 -35.52 6.42 18.23
N ARG A 39 -35.04 6.69 17.01
CA ARG A 39 -35.88 7.13 15.87
C ARG A 39 -36.63 5.96 15.21
N GLY A 40 -36.08 4.75 15.24
CA GLY A 40 -36.77 3.52 14.79
C GLY A 40 -37.82 3.01 15.78
N ALA A 41 -37.60 3.19 17.08
CA ALA A 41 -38.48 2.71 18.15
C ALA A 41 -39.80 3.49 18.34
N ARG A 42 -40.07 4.52 17.52
CA ARG A 42 -41.40 5.16 17.45
C ARG A 42 -42.41 4.38 16.61
N GLN A 43 -42.01 3.24 16.03
CA GLN A 43 -42.91 2.30 15.35
C GLN A 43 -42.86 0.94 16.06
N SER A 44 -43.85 0.71 16.94
CA SER A 44 -44.34 -0.61 17.43
C SER A 44 -43.55 -1.28 18.59
N PRO A 45 -44.16 -2.19 19.40
CA PRO A 45 -44.36 -1.99 20.84
C PRO A 45 -43.42 -2.81 21.75
N SER A 46 -43.39 -2.38 23.01
CA SER A 46 -42.61 -2.82 24.17
C SER A 46 -42.80 -4.28 24.62
N THR A 47 -41.72 -4.94 25.07
CA THR A 47 -41.74 -5.96 26.16
C THR A 47 -40.34 -6.01 26.84
N PRO A 48 -40.23 -6.16 28.19
CA PRO A 48 -39.03 -5.76 28.94
C PRO A 48 -37.98 -6.86 29.14
N ALA A 49 -36.78 -6.42 29.53
CA ALA A 49 -35.55 -7.18 29.77
C ALA A 49 -35.53 -7.95 31.12
N PRO A 50 -34.56 -8.87 31.31
CA PRO A 50 -34.02 -9.19 32.63
C PRO A 50 -32.54 -8.78 32.80
N SER A 51 -32.24 -8.30 34.01
CA SER A 51 -30.91 -7.89 34.52
C SER A 51 -30.02 -9.08 34.94
N PRO A 52 -28.69 -8.88 35.13
CA PRO A 52 -27.71 -9.95 35.32
C PRO A 52 -27.42 -10.28 36.79
N ALA A 53 -26.88 -11.48 37.04
CA ALA A 53 -26.38 -11.94 38.34
C ALA A 53 -24.84 -12.12 38.35
N VAL A 54 -24.28 -12.00 39.54
CA VAL A 54 -22.87 -11.71 39.87
C VAL A 54 -22.09 -12.95 40.37
N GLY A 55 -20.85 -13.12 39.86
CA GLY A 55 -19.65 -13.66 40.55
C GLY A 55 -19.48 -15.20 40.72
N PRO A 56 -18.32 -15.70 41.23
CA PRO A 56 -16.97 -15.12 41.28
C PRO A 56 -15.79 -16.09 40.94
N VAL A 57 -14.61 -15.46 40.82
CA VAL A 57 -13.17 -15.83 40.94
C VAL A 57 -12.75 -17.26 41.36
N GLY A 58 -11.75 -17.82 40.66
CA GLY A 58 -10.85 -18.88 41.14
C GLY A 58 -9.46 -18.83 40.50
N ARG A 59 -8.40 -18.68 41.31
CA ARG A 59 -6.96 -18.76 40.97
C ARG A 59 -6.43 -20.19 41.18
N GLY A 60 -5.49 -20.63 40.36
CA GLY A 60 -4.55 -21.72 40.71
C GLY A 60 -3.78 -22.30 39.51
N PRO A 61 -2.53 -22.77 39.66
CA PRO A 61 -1.45 -22.60 38.65
C PRO A 61 -0.82 -23.92 38.13
N ILE A 62 0.39 -23.77 37.52
CA ILE A 62 1.52 -24.72 37.30
C ILE A 62 1.51 -25.61 36.00
N PRO A 63 2.65 -26.16 35.50
CA PRO A 63 3.81 -25.56 34.82
C PRO A 63 4.17 -26.17 33.42
N GLY A 64 5.01 -25.42 32.68
CA GLY A 64 6.36 -25.82 32.20
C GLY A 64 6.61 -27.11 31.40
N GLY A 65 7.26 -26.97 30.24
CA GLY A 65 8.00 -28.06 29.61
C GLY A 65 8.36 -27.81 28.13
N SER A 66 9.53 -27.23 27.87
CA SER A 66 10.29 -27.49 26.62
C SER A 66 11.08 -28.79 26.82
N PRO A 67 11.39 -29.57 25.76
CA PRO A 67 12.64 -29.30 25.03
C PRO A 67 12.62 -29.64 23.51
N SER A 68 13.49 -28.97 22.75
CA SER A 68 14.09 -29.40 21.46
C SER A 68 15.11 -30.56 21.72
N PRO A 69 15.81 -31.22 20.75
CA PRO A 69 16.10 -30.83 19.36
C PRO A 69 16.22 -31.95 18.28
N SER A 70 16.50 -31.51 17.02
CA SER A 70 17.29 -32.18 15.93
C SER A 70 16.79 -33.55 15.39
N SER A 71 16.79 -33.88 14.10
CA SER A 71 17.86 -33.77 13.09
C SER A 71 17.39 -34.28 11.70
N THR A 72 18.04 -33.78 10.64
CA THR A 72 18.49 -34.45 9.39
C THR A 72 17.62 -35.44 8.59
N ALA A 73 17.50 -35.12 7.29
CA ALA A 73 17.95 -35.93 6.13
C ALA A 73 16.90 -36.08 5.01
N SER A 74 17.18 -35.45 3.85
CA SER A 74 16.81 -35.97 2.52
C SER A 74 17.66 -37.23 2.23
N PRO A 75 17.30 -38.12 1.27
CA PRO A 75 17.56 -37.82 -0.15
C PRO A 75 16.67 -38.53 -1.20
N ARG A 76 16.86 -38.11 -2.46
CA ARG A 76 16.92 -38.87 -3.73
C ARG A 76 15.85 -38.64 -4.80
N SER A 77 16.42 -38.26 -5.95
CA SER A 77 15.94 -38.18 -7.32
C SER A 77 15.83 -39.56 -8.01
N ALA A 78 15.02 -39.64 -9.08
CA ALA A 78 15.21 -40.44 -10.31
C ALA A 78 14.17 -39.93 -11.34
N GLU A 79 14.55 -39.22 -12.41
CA GLU A 79 14.83 -39.74 -13.78
C GLU A 79 13.69 -40.62 -14.35
N ALA A 80 12.90 -40.11 -15.31
CA ALA A 80 13.14 -40.00 -16.75
C ALA A 80 13.07 -41.34 -17.51
N MET A 81 12.03 -41.50 -18.35
CA MET A 81 12.11 -42.41 -19.50
C MET A 81 11.16 -42.00 -20.63
N SER A 82 11.74 -41.99 -21.83
CA SER A 82 11.21 -41.69 -23.15
C SER A 82 10.62 -42.95 -23.81
N ALA A 83 9.61 -42.81 -24.68
CA ALA A 83 9.49 -43.61 -25.90
C ALA A 83 8.40 -43.06 -26.86
N GLN A 84 8.81 -42.93 -28.12
CA GLN A 84 8.03 -42.59 -29.33
C GLN A 84 7.00 -43.67 -29.71
N ARG A 85 5.95 -43.34 -30.50
CA ARG A 85 5.90 -43.56 -31.98
C ARG A 85 4.51 -43.36 -32.63
N SER A 86 4.58 -42.78 -33.84
CA SER A 86 3.75 -42.94 -35.07
C SER A 86 2.41 -42.23 -35.27
N SER A 87 2.38 -41.49 -36.38
CA SER A 87 1.29 -40.86 -37.13
C SER A 87 0.39 -41.87 -37.88
N PRO A 88 -0.74 -41.43 -38.46
CA PRO A 88 -0.77 -41.37 -39.93
C PRO A 88 -1.43 -40.12 -40.54
N THR A 89 -1.06 -39.98 -41.81
CA THR A 89 -1.33 -39.08 -42.93
C THR A 89 -2.80 -38.70 -43.22
N GLY A 90 -3.01 -37.44 -43.62
CA GLY A 90 -4.16 -36.97 -44.40
C GLY A 90 -3.92 -35.54 -44.95
N THR A 91 -3.84 -35.40 -46.27
CA THR A 91 -3.52 -34.15 -47.03
C THR A 91 -4.79 -33.30 -47.30
N PRO A 92 -4.76 -32.11 -47.95
CA PRO A 92 -5.32 -30.88 -47.40
C PRO A 92 -6.56 -30.36 -48.16
N LEU A 93 -7.42 -29.60 -47.49
CA LEU A 93 -8.46 -28.80 -48.13
C LEU A 93 -8.41 -27.35 -47.66
N ARG A 94 -8.17 -26.45 -48.61
CA ARG A 94 -8.46 -25.00 -48.57
C ARG A 94 -9.21 -24.70 -49.89
N PRO A 95 -9.92 -23.59 -50.09
CA PRO A 95 -10.35 -22.52 -49.18
C PRO A 95 -11.85 -22.12 -49.33
N THR A 96 -12.43 -21.49 -48.31
CA THR A 96 -13.49 -20.49 -48.54
C THR A 96 -13.28 -19.32 -47.59
N GLN A 97 -12.89 -18.18 -48.15
CA GLN A 97 -12.86 -16.90 -47.46
C GLN A 97 -14.31 -16.45 -47.20
N PRO A 98 -14.67 -16.05 -45.97
CA PRO A 98 -15.77 -15.14 -45.77
C PRO A 98 -15.28 -13.72 -46.05
N THR A 99 -15.99 -13.12 -47.00
CA THR A 99 -16.00 -11.73 -47.41
C THR A 99 -15.93 -10.73 -46.26
N SER A 100 -15.15 -9.70 -46.52
CA SER A 100 -15.11 -8.37 -45.93
C SER A 100 -16.47 -7.91 -45.39
N ALA A 101 -16.61 -7.91 -44.07
CA ALA A 101 -17.53 -7.02 -43.38
C ALA A 101 -16.67 -5.90 -42.77
N THR A 102 -16.72 -4.74 -43.38
CA THR A 102 -16.31 -3.47 -42.76
C THR A 102 -17.19 -3.25 -41.53
N ALA A 103 -16.75 -3.79 -40.39
CA ALA A 103 -17.21 -3.33 -39.10
C ALA A 103 -16.40 -2.07 -38.79
N ASP A 104 -16.98 -0.94 -39.16
CA ASP A 104 -16.59 0.37 -38.63
C ASP A 104 -16.92 0.35 -37.13
N SER A 105 -16.03 -0.27 -36.35
CA SER A 105 -16.10 -0.25 -34.91
C SER A 105 -15.65 1.14 -34.50
N ALA A 106 -16.64 2.01 -34.28
CA ALA A 106 -16.49 3.28 -33.58
C ALA A 106 -15.58 3.07 -32.37
N THR A 107 -14.32 3.42 -32.55
CA THR A 107 -13.27 3.24 -31.56
C THR A 107 -13.44 4.40 -30.61
N ALA A 108 -14.15 4.18 -29.50
CA ALA A 108 -14.09 5.11 -28.38
C ALA A 108 -12.61 5.40 -28.10
N PRO A 109 -12.18 6.67 -28.02
CA PRO A 109 -10.76 6.97 -27.85
C PRO A 109 -10.28 6.35 -26.54
N THR A 110 -9.32 5.42 -26.64
CA THR A 110 -8.62 4.87 -25.47
C THR A 110 -7.93 6.03 -24.76
N ARG A 111 -8.46 6.45 -23.60
CA ARG A 111 -7.84 7.49 -22.78
C ARG A 111 -6.41 7.08 -22.42
N SER A 112 -5.47 8.00 -22.57
CA SER A 112 -4.09 7.79 -22.13
C SER A 112 -4.03 7.70 -20.60
N LYS A 113 -3.01 7.00 -20.07
CA LYS A 113 -2.80 6.94 -18.61
C LYS A 113 -2.63 8.33 -17.99
N ARG A 114 -1.99 9.27 -18.71
CA ARG A 114 -1.84 10.65 -18.25
C ARG A 114 -3.20 11.31 -18.03
N GLU A 115 -4.11 11.21 -19.00
CA GLU A 115 -5.45 11.81 -18.88
C GLU A 115 -6.24 11.21 -17.71
N LEU A 116 -6.13 9.89 -17.49
CA LEU A 116 -6.76 9.21 -16.36
C LEU A 116 -6.19 9.70 -15.02
N LEU A 117 -4.87 9.91 -14.93
CA LEU A 117 -4.23 10.44 -13.72
C LEU A 117 -4.62 11.91 -13.49
N ASP A 118 -4.73 12.71 -14.54
CA ASP A 118 -5.13 14.12 -14.42
C ASP A 118 -6.60 14.25 -13.95
N GLU A 119 -7.48 13.36 -14.41
CA GLU A 119 -8.85 13.24 -13.92
C GLU A 119 -8.89 12.80 -12.45
N LEU A 120 -8.12 11.78 -12.10
CA LEU A 120 -7.99 11.31 -10.72
C LEU A 120 -7.44 12.39 -9.78
N ALA A 121 -6.49 13.21 -10.24
CA ALA A 121 -5.96 14.33 -9.48
C ALA A 121 -7.04 15.39 -9.20
N ARG A 122 -7.88 15.72 -10.19
CA ARG A 122 -9.00 16.65 -10.01
C ARG A 122 -10.04 16.12 -9.02
N GLU A 123 -10.31 14.83 -9.04
CA GLU A 123 -11.21 14.18 -8.08
C GLU A 123 -10.60 14.18 -6.67
N ALA A 124 -9.32 13.83 -6.55
CA ALA A 124 -8.60 13.79 -5.28
C ALA A 124 -8.49 15.17 -4.61
N GLU A 125 -8.29 16.24 -5.38
CA GLU A 125 -8.23 17.62 -4.86
C GLU A 125 -9.52 17.98 -4.10
N ASN A 126 -10.66 17.46 -4.58
CA ASN A 126 -12.00 17.72 -4.05
C ASN A 126 -12.55 16.57 -3.20
N SER A 127 -11.66 15.73 -2.63
CA SER A 127 -12.04 14.55 -1.85
C SER A 127 -12.87 14.89 -0.61
N GLN A 128 -14.20 14.73 -0.68
CA GLN A 128 -15.09 14.99 0.47
C GLN A 128 -14.72 14.15 1.71
N PRO A 129 -14.44 12.83 1.60
CA PRO A 129 -14.03 12.04 2.77
C PRO A 129 -12.78 12.56 3.46
N ALA A 130 -11.80 13.08 2.71
CA ALA A 130 -10.59 13.68 3.29
C ALA A 130 -10.88 15.04 3.94
N ARG A 131 -11.75 15.86 3.33
CA ARG A 131 -12.13 17.18 3.87
C ARG A 131 -12.96 17.08 5.15
N ASP A 132 -13.90 16.14 5.19
CA ASP A 132 -14.82 15.95 6.33
C ASP A 132 -14.09 15.59 7.64
N LEU A 133 -12.89 15.02 7.56
CA LEU A 133 -12.07 14.74 8.74
C LEU A 133 -11.66 16.02 9.48
N GLY A 134 -11.48 17.14 8.77
CA GLY A 134 -11.00 18.41 9.36
C GLY A 134 -9.55 18.39 9.88
N THR A 135 -8.91 17.22 9.98
CA THR A 135 -7.56 17.00 10.53
C THR A 135 -6.45 17.06 9.48
N LEU A 136 -6.77 17.26 8.21
CA LEU A 136 -5.83 17.38 7.10
C LEU A 136 -5.69 18.84 6.64
N ARG A 137 -4.52 19.21 6.14
CA ARG A 137 -4.24 20.50 5.51
C ARG A 137 -4.91 20.57 4.14
N ASP A 138 -5.10 21.79 3.64
CA ASP A 138 -5.97 21.98 2.48
C ASP A 138 -5.31 21.71 1.13
N VAL A 139 -3.98 21.86 1.06
CA VAL A 139 -3.24 21.72 -0.19
C VAL A 139 -2.93 20.25 -0.44
N MET A 140 -3.41 19.74 -1.57
CA MET A 140 -3.09 18.39 -2.02
C MET A 140 -1.67 18.31 -2.56
N VAL A 141 -1.03 17.16 -2.33
CA VAL A 141 0.17 16.71 -3.03
C VAL A 141 -0.14 15.35 -3.64
N PHE A 142 -0.38 15.33 -4.95
CA PHE A 142 -0.87 14.15 -5.65
C PHE A 142 0.22 13.09 -5.88
N ALA A 143 1.00 13.28 -6.95
CA ALA A 143 2.08 12.40 -7.39
C ALA A 143 2.89 13.09 -8.49
N VAL A 144 4.08 12.56 -8.79
CA VAL A 144 4.88 12.94 -9.96
C VAL A 144 5.53 11.75 -10.63
N GLY A 145 5.94 11.93 -11.88
CA GLY A 145 6.74 10.96 -12.61
C GLY A 145 6.10 10.45 -13.91
N ASN A 146 6.57 9.28 -14.34
CA ASN A 146 6.14 8.64 -15.57
C ASN A 146 4.86 7.80 -15.36
N PRO A 147 3.76 8.03 -16.12
CA PRO A 147 2.57 7.19 -16.12
C PRO A 147 2.82 5.73 -16.53
N ASP A 148 3.93 5.48 -17.21
CA ASP A 148 4.38 4.16 -17.65
C ASP A 148 5.62 3.68 -16.86
N ALA A 149 5.79 4.17 -15.64
CA ALA A 149 6.91 3.76 -14.78
C ALA A 149 6.85 2.27 -14.41
N ASP A 150 7.98 1.58 -14.58
CA ASP A 150 8.14 0.21 -14.10
C ASP A 150 8.19 0.12 -12.56
N ILE A 151 8.66 1.18 -11.89
CA ILE A 151 8.81 1.24 -10.43
C ILE A 151 7.98 2.40 -9.88
N MET A 152 7.15 2.08 -8.88
CA MET A 152 6.36 3.05 -8.13
C MET A 152 6.84 3.12 -6.67
N PHE A 153 7.23 4.31 -6.21
CA PHE A 153 7.58 4.58 -4.81
C PHE A 153 6.40 5.20 -4.08
N ILE A 154 6.06 4.65 -2.92
CA ILE A 154 4.92 5.09 -2.10
C ILE A 154 5.41 5.45 -0.71
N GLY A 155 5.25 6.72 -0.35
CA GLY A 155 5.53 7.25 0.98
C GLY A 155 4.30 7.35 1.86
N GLU A 156 4.49 8.02 2.99
CA GLU A 156 3.49 8.20 4.04
C GLU A 156 2.50 9.32 3.73
N ALA A 157 2.97 10.57 3.81
CA ALA A 157 2.17 11.78 3.64
C ALA A 157 3.10 12.96 3.28
N PRO A 158 2.55 14.08 2.77
CA PRO A 158 3.34 15.25 2.44
C PRO A 158 3.89 15.96 3.68
N GLY A 159 5.08 16.54 3.58
CA GLY A 159 5.65 17.47 4.55
C GLY A 159 5.43 18.93 4.16
N ALA A 160 6.09 19.85 4.87
CA ALA A 160 5.94 21.30 4.66
C ALA A 160 6.41 21.76 3.28
N GLU A 161 7.60 21.30 2.85
CA GLU A 161 8.15 21.61 1.54
C GLU A 161 7.30 21.02 0.41
N GLU A 162 6.79 19.80 0.60
CA GLU A 162 5.88 19.15 -0.35
C GLU A 162 4.56 19.91 -0.47
N GLU A 163 3.96 20.32 0.65
CA GLU A 163 2.73 21.14 0.67
C GLU A 163 2.96 22.47 -0.08
N LYS A 164 4.11 23.11 0.13
CA LYS A 164 4.47 24.37 -0.51
C LYS A 164 4.68 24.24 -2.03
N GLN A 165 5.32 23.16 -2.47
CA GLN A 165 5.67 22.95 -3.87
C GLN A 165 4.62 22.13 -4.65
N ARG A 166 3.66 21.51 -3.94
CA ARG A 166 2.68 20.56 -4.48
C ARG A 166 3.30 19.35 -5.20
N GLU A 167 4.52 18.99 -4.81
CA GLU A 167 5.26 17.84 -5.33
C GLU A 167 5.69 16.94 -4.16
N PRO A 168 5.49 15.61 -4.23
CA PRO A 168 5.88 14.72 -3.15
C PRO A 168 7.40 14.56 -3.10
N PHE A 169 7.98 14.36 -1.91
CA PHE A 169 9.42 14.10 -1.75
C PHE A 169 10.32 15.17 -2.40
N VAL A 170 10.16 16.44 -2.01
CA VAL A 170 11.04 17.56 -2.41
C VAL A 170 11.91 18.08 -1.26
N GLY A 171 11.54 17.78 -0.01
CA GLY A 171 12.35 18.10 1.17
C GLY A 171 13.60 17.21 1.30
N PRO A 172 14.31 17.26 2.43
CA PRO A 172 15.55 16.50 2.64
C PRO A 172 15.41 14.99 2.42
N ALA A 173 14.31 14.40 2.89
CA ALA A 173 14.00 12.98 2.67
C ALA A 173 13.84 12.66 1.17
N GLY A 174 13.23 13.58 0.41
CA GLY A 174 13.05 13.46 -1.02
C GLY A 174 14.31 13.62 -1.84
N GLN A 175 15.24 14.47 -1.40
CA GLN A 175 16.58 14.57 -1.97
C GLN A 175 17.35 13.26 -1.78
N LEU A 176 17.25 12.63 -0.60
CA LEU A 176 17.85 11.32 -0.36
C LEU A 176 17.19 10.23 -1.24
N LEU A 177 15.86 10.21 -1.36
CA LEU A 177 15.16 9.31 -2.28
C LEU A 177 15.65 9.50 -3.72
N THR A 178 15.83 10.75 -4.15
CA THR A 178 16.34 11.07 -5.49
C THR A 178 17.76 10.52 -5.70
N LYS A 179 18.64 10.62 -4.69
CA LYS A 179 19.98 10.00 -4.74
C LYS A 179 19.91 8.47 -4.81
N ILE A 180 18.96 7.84 -4.11
CA ILE A 180 18.74 6.39 -4.17
C ILE A 180 18.31 5.98 -5.58
N ILE A 181 17.33 6.69 -6.18
CA ILE A 181 16.86 6.44 -7.55
C ILE A 181 18.01 6.61 -8.56
N GLN A 182 18.82 7.66 -8.41
CA GLN A 182 20.01 7.87 -9.23
C GLN A 182 21.04 6.74 -9.09
N ALA A 183 21.25 6.24 -7.87
CA ALA A 183 22.15 5.10 -7.63
C ALA A 183 21.64 3.82 -8.31
N MET A 184 20.32 3.64 -8.44
CA MET A 184 19.71 2.57 -9.23
C MET A 184 19.91 2.76 -10.76
N GLY A 185 20.47 3.89 -11.20
CA GLY A 185 20.67 4.19 -12.62
C GLY A 185 19.45 4.80 -13.30
N LEU A 186 18.49 5.32 -12.54
CA LEU A 186 17.26 5.93 -13.04
C LEU A 186 17.23 7.44 -12.76
N ARG A 187 16.47 8.18 -13.56
CA ARG A 187 16.08 9.56 -13.28
C ARG A 187 14.78 9.56 -12.48
N ARG A 188 14.60 10.59 -11.64
CA ARG A 188 13.34 10.81 -10.91
C ARG A 188 12.11 10.86 -11.83
N SER A 189 12.27 11.34 -13.06
CA SER A 189 11.20 11.39 -14.07
C SER A 189 10.88 10.04 -14.71
N GLU A 190 11.70 9.00 -14.53
CA GLU A 190 11.47 7.66 -15.08
C GLU A 190 10.66 6.76 -14.15
N VAL A 191 10.56 7.13 -12.87
CA VAL A 191 9.78 6.41 -11.85
C VAL A 191 8.49 7.16 -11.54
N TYR A 192 7.59 6.55 -10.79
CA TYR A 192 6.39 7.20 -10.28
C TYR A 192 6.47 7.32 -8.76
N ILE A 193 6.22 8.51 -8.20
CA ILE A 193 6.39 8.79 -6.77
C ILE A 193 5.09 9.38 -6.22
N SER A 194 4.59 8.76 -5.15
CA SER A 194 3.30 9.09 -4.55
C SER A 194 3.31 8.83 -3.04
N ASN A 195 2.21 9.15 -2.35
CA ASN A 195 2.00 8.89 -0.93
C ASN A 195 0.65 8.21 -0.69
N VAL A 196 0.53 7.42 0.38
CA VAL A 196 -0.76 6.85 0.80
C VAL A 196 -1.74 7.92 1.25
N CYS A 197 -1.28 8.96 1.96
CA CYS A 197 -2.08 10.15 2.25
C CYS A 197 -1.72 11.28 1.27
N LYS A 198 -2.72 11.93 0.68
CA LYS A 198 -2.52 13.03 -0.31
C LYS A 198 -2.39 14.42 0.31
N PHE A 199 -2.71 14.53 1.59
CA PHE A 199 -2.74 15.79 2.31
C PHE A 199 -1.83 15.71 3.53
N ARG A 200 -1.16 16.83 3.82
CA ARG A 200 -0.33 16.93 5.02
C ARG A 200 -1.23 16.88 6.27
N PRO A 201 -0.98 16.02 7.26
CA PRO A 201 -1.80 16.00 8.47
C PRO A 201 -1.54 17.23 9.36
N LYS A 202 -2.61 17.81 9.93
CA LYS A 202 -2.54 18.95 10.86
C LYS A 202 -1.99 18.52 12.22
N ILE A 203 -1.21 19.40 12.84
CA ILE A 203 -0.90 19.33 14.27
C ILE A 203 -1.72 20.40 14.97
N ASP A 204 -2.48 20.02 16.00
CA ASP A 204 -3.44 20.86 16.72
C ASP A 204 -4.46 21.52 15.76
N ASP A 205 -4.64 22.84 15.82
CA ASP A 205 -5.50 23.60 14.90
C ASP A 205 -4.87 23.84 13.51
N GLY A 206 -3.62 23.41 13.32
CA GLY A 206 -2.86 23.56 12.08
C GLY A 206 -2.33 24.96 11.79
N ARG A 207 -2.59 25.98 12.62
CA ARG A 207 -2.15 27.37 12.35
C ARG A 207 -0.66 27.58 12.62
N MET A 208 -0.12 26.89 13.63
CA MET A 208 1.27 27.06 14.10
C MET A 208 2.13 25.81 13.88
N GLN A 209 1.87 25.05 12.81
CA GLN A 209 2.56 23.79 12.55
C GLN A 209 3.98 23.95 11.98
N GLY A 210 4.26 25.02 11.23
CA GLY A 210 5.57 25.28 10.63
C GLY A 210 6.07 24.06 9.83
N SER A 211 7.29 23.59 10.13
CA SER A 211 7.90 22.40 9.52
C SER A 211 7.60 21.08 10.22
N LYS A 212 6.86 21.10 11.35
CA LYS A 212 6.55 19.89 12.13
C LYS A 212 5.58 19.00 11.35
N ASN A 213 5.82 17.70 11.36
CA ASN A 213 4.97 16.70 10.71
C ASN A 213 4.61 15.60 11.71
N ARG A 214 3.44 15.00 11.53
CA ARG A 214 3.04 13.76 12.20
C ARG A 214 2.62 12.73 11.16
N ALA A 215 2.61 11.47 11.56
CA ALA A 215 2.04 10.43 10.72
C ALA A 215 0.53 10.61 10.52
N PRO A 216 -0.01 10.25 9.34
CA PRO A 216 -1.43 10.16 9.15
C PRO A 216 -2.02 9.07 10.03
N THR A 217 -3.21 9.31 10.53
CA THR A 217 -4.02 8.30 11.22
C THR A 217 -4.55 7.27 10.24
N THR A 218 -5.04 6.14 10.75
CA THR A 218 -5.71 5.13 9.92
C THR A 218 -6.91 5.72 9.17
N GLY A 219 -7.70 6.59 9.80
CA GLY A 219 -8.83 7.26 9.15
C GLY A 219 -8.41 8.15 7.98
N GLU A 220 -7.33 8.92 8.16
CA GLU A 220 -6.77 9.78 7.11
C GLU A 220 -6.21 8.96 5.94
N MET A 221 -5.53 7.85 6.23
CA MET A 221 -5.07 6.92 5.19
C MET A 221 -6.24 6.29 4.44
N LEU A 222 -7.28 5.83 5.14
CA LEU A 222 -8.46 5.22 4.52
C LEU A 222 -9.22 6.22 3.64
N ALA A 223 -9.32 7.49 4.04
CA ALA A 223 -9.94 8.54 3.23
C ALA A 223 -9.18 8.79 1.92
N CYS A 224 -7.85 8.61 1.91
CA CYS A 224 -7.01 8.78 0.72
C CYS A 224 -6.77 7.47 -0.06
N GLN A 225 -7.08 6.31 0.52
CA GLN A 225 -6.78 5.00 -0.04
C GLN A 225 -7.35 4.78 -1.45
N PRO A 226 -8.58 5.23 -1.80
CA PRO A 226 -9.11 5.07 -3.16
C PRO A 226 -8.20 5.66 -4.24
N TYR A 227 -7.54 6.79 -3.96
CA TYR A 227 -6.69 7.47 -4.94
C TYR A 227 -5.38 6.74 -5.19
N ILE A 228 -4.68 6.31 -4.13
CA ILE A 228 -3.44 5.54 -4.31
C ILE A 228 -3.71 4.19 -4.98
N MET A 229 -4.85 3.56 -4.70
CA MET A 229 -5.27 2.34 -5.37
C MET A 229 -5.58 2.56 -6.85
N ALA A 230 -6.26 3.66 -7.19
CA ALA A 230 -6.53 4.04 -8.57
C ALA A 230 -5.24 4.37 -9.33
N GLU A 231 -4.28 5.06 -8.72
CA GLU A 231 -2.95 5.29 -9.31
C GLU A 231 -2.25 3.97 -9.64
N ILE A 232 -2.19 3.03 -8.68
CA ILE A 232 -1.57 1.71 -8.92
C ILE A 232 -2.26 0.98 -10.08
N ASN A 233 -3.60 1.02 -10.14
CA ASN A 233 -4.39 0.39 -11.20
C ASN A 233 -4.19 1.02 -12.58
N ILE A 234 -3.95 2.34 -12.64
CA ILE A 234 -3.68 3.06 -13.90
C ILE A 234 -2.25 2.79 -14.36
N ILE A 235 -1.28 2.94 -13.47
CA ILE A 235 0.16 2.79 -13.77
C ILE A 235 0.49 1.34 -14.12
N LYS A 236 -0.02 0.39 -13.33
CA LYS A 236 0.32 -1.04 -13.33
C LYS A 236 1.83 -1.27 -13.27
N PRO A 237 2.51 -0.79 -12.20
CA PRO A 237 3.96 -0.89 -12.11
C PRO A 237 4.41 -2.35 -12.00
N ARG A 238 5.60 -2.64 -12.50
CA ARG A 238 6.24 -3.96 -12.38
C ARG A 238 6.82 -4.20 -10.98
N ALA A 239 7.07 -3.14 -10.20
CA ALA A 239 7.35 -3.23 -8.78
C ALA A 239 6.85 -2.00 -8.00
N ILE A 240 6.38 -2.23 -6.77
CA ILE A 240 5.99 -1.19 -5.82
C ILE A 240 7.01 -1.16 -4.67
N VAL A 241 7.40 0.02 -4.22
CA VAL A 241 8.30 0.23 -3.08
C VAL A 241 7.61 1.06 -2.01
N CYS A 242 7.23 0.42 -0.91
CA CYS A 242 6.70 1.11 0.27
C CYS A 242 7.84 1.65 1.13
N LEU A 243 7.87 2.97 1.29
CA LEU A 243 8.85 3.68 2.09
C LEU A 243 8.30 3.84 3.52
N GLY A 244 8.66 2.92 4.41
CA GLY A 244 8.26 2.94 5.81
C GLY A 244 7.00 2.13 6.15
N ALA A 245 6.70 2.06 7.45
CA ALA A 245 5.57 1.30 7.98
C ALA A 245 4.25 1.89 7.54
N THR A 246 4.10 3.22 7.56
CA THR A 246 2.83 3.87 7.24
C THR A 246 2.41 3.65 5.78
N ALA A 247 3.37 3.67 4.85
CA ALA A 247 3.10 3.34 3.45
C ALA A 247 2.61 1.89 3.28
N SER A 248 3.27 0.93 3.94
CA SER A 248 2.85 -0.48 3.87
C SER A 248 1.49 -0.71 4.55
N THR A 249 1.26 -0.13 5.73
CA THR A 249 -0.02 -0.19 6.44
C THR A 249 -1.16 0.45 5.62
N GLY A 250 -0.92 1.57 4.95
CA GLY A 250 -1.91 2.23 4.09
C GLY A 250 -2.35 1.37 2.89
N LEU A 251 -1.51 0.41 2.50
CA LEU A 251 -1.81 -0.62 1.49
C LEU A 251 -2.34 -1.94 2.10
N GLY A 252 -2.62 -1.96 3.40
CA GLY A 252 -3.14 -3.12 4.12
C GLY A 252 -2.09 -4.18 4.45
N ILE A 253 -0.81 -3.84 4.46
CA ILE A 253 0.29 -4.74 4.83
C ILE A 253 0.68 -4.46 6.28
N GLU A 254 0.40 -5.41 7.16
CA GLU A 254 0.69 -5.28 8.58
C GLU A 254 2.10 -5.78 8.94
N GLY A 255 2.83 -5.01 9.76
CA GLY A 255 4.10 -5.41 10.32
C GLY A 255 5.10 -4.26 10.48
N THR A 256 6.20 -4.53 11.17
CA THR A 256 7.30 -3.57 11.28
C THR A 256 8.15 -3.59 10.02
N VAL A 257 8.73 -2.45 9.64
CA VAL A 257 9.63 -2.36 8.46
C VAL A 257 10.74 -3.39 8.54
N GLY A 258 11.38 -3.54 9.72
CA GLY A 258 12.47 -4.50 9.92
C GLY A 258 12.06 -5.95 9.63
N ARG A 259 10.82 -6.35 9.96
CA ARG A 259 10.29 -7.68 9.64
C ARG A 259 9.88 -7.82 8.19
N LEU A 260 9.40 -6.75 7.55
CA LEU A 260 8.85 -6.79 6.20
C LEU A 260 9.91 -6.67 5.09
N ARG A 261 11.00 -5.95 5.36
CA ARG A 261 12.05 -5.68 4.38
C ARG A 261 12.93 -6.90 4.03
N GLY A 262 13.80 -6.75 3.04
CA GLY A 262 14.74 -7.79 2.61
C GLY A 262 14.13 -8.88 1.72
N ARG A 263 12.88 -8.73 1.31
CA ARG A 263 12.17 -9.66 0.42
C ARG A 263 11.23 -8.91 -0.52
N ILE A 264 10.90 -9.55 -1.63
CA ILE A 264 9.81 -9.15 -2.53
C ILE A 264 8.59 -10.00 -2.17
N GLN A 265 7.47 -9.35 -1.90
CA GLN A 265 6.19 -10.00 -1.63
C GLN A 265 5.24 -9.77 -2.80
N GLU A 266 4.38 -10.75 -3.08
CA GLU A 266 3.26 -10.55 -3.99
C GLU A 266 2.17 -9.76 -3.25
N TRP A 267 1.65 -8.72 -3.89
CA TRP A 267 0.55 -7.93 -3.37
C TRP A 267 -0.34 -7.48 -4.53
N ARG A 268 -1.56 -8.02 -4.59
CA ARG A 268 -2.60 -7.63 -5.57
C ARG A 268 -2.11 -7.68 -7.03
N GLY A 269 -1.32 -8.70 -7.38
CA GLY A 269 -0.74 -8.89 -8.70
C GLY A 269 0.57 -8.12 -8.94
N HIS A 270 1.06 -7.37 -7.96
CA HIS A 270 2.29 -6.57 -8.06
C HIS A 270 3.37 -7.10 -7.11
N PRO A 271 4.61 -7.29 -7.58
CA PRO A 271 5.77 -7.41 -6.71
C PRO A 271 5.93 -6.15 -5.86
N LEU A 272 6.04 -6.31 -4.55
CA LEU A 272 6.13 -5.21 -3.60
C LEU A 272 7.31 -5.41 -2.66
N ALA A 273 8.09 -4.36 -2.46
CA ALA A 273 9.15 -4.28 -1.46
C ALA A 273 8.76 -3.28 -0.37
N VAL A 274 9.06 -3.61 0.88
CA VAL A 274 8.99 -2.65 2.00
C VAL A 274 10.42 -2.30 2.40
N THR A 275 10.71 -1.03 2.60
CA THR A 275 12.03 -0.58 3.06
C THR A 275 11.91 0.60 4.04
N TYR A 276 13.04 1.04 4.58
CA TYR A 276 13.06 2.20 5.48
C TYR A 276 12.74 3.48 4.74
N HIS A 277 11.95 4.34 5.38
CA HIS A 277 11.66 5.67 4.84
C HIS A 277 12.93 6.55 4.87
N PRO A 278 13.20 7.38 3.86
CA PRO A 278 14.41 8.21 3.82
C PRO A 278 14.57 9.15 5.03
N SER A 279 13.47 9.65 5.62
CA SER A 279 13.53 10.46 6.85
C SER A 279 14.09 9.70 8.06
N TYR A 280 13.88 8.37 8.12
CA TYR A 280 14.48 7.54 9.16
C TYR A 280 16.00 7.49 9.01
N LEU A 281 16.50 7.33 7.78
CA LEU A 281 17.94 7.33 7.51
C LEU A 281 18.59 8.66 7.90
N LEU A 282 17.97 9.78 7.56
CA LEU A 282 18.47 11.11 7.92
C LEU A 282 18.53 11.33 9.43
N ARG A 283 17.50 10.86 10.16
CA ARG A 283 17.50 10.94 11.63
C ARG A 283 18.63 10.10 12.23
N ARG A 284 18.80 8.86 11.78
CA ARG A 284 19.85 7.95 12.26
C ARG A 284 21.27 8.47 11.95
N GLU A 285 21.43 9.11 10.80
CA GLU A 285 22.68 9.79 10.44
C GLU A 285 23.00 10.96 11.37
N ALA A 286 21.98 11.71 11.80
CA ALA A 286 22.15 12.83 12.74
C ALA A 286 22.40 12.38 14.20
N GLU A 287 21.81 11.25 14.62
CA GLU A 287 21.92 10.73 16.00
C GLU A 287 23.31 10.11 16.28
N ASP A 288 23.73 9.14 15.47
CA ASP A 288 24.87 8.27 15.81
C ASP A 288 26.05 8.43 14.84
N GLY A 289 25.98 9.37 13.87
CA GLY A 289 26.89 9.43 12.72
C GLY A 289 26.86 8.15 11.86
N GLY A 290 25.93 7.24 12.15
CA GLY A 290 26.03 5.79 11.92
C GLY A 290 24.94 5.20 11.05
N GLY A 291 24.30 6.00 10.19
CA GLY A 291 23.24 5.52 9.27
C GLY A 291 23.74 4.63 8.13
N LEU A 292 25.01 4.20 8.14
CA LEU A 292 25.62 3.41 7.07
C LEU A 292 25.00 2.00 6.98
N ALA A 293 24.72 1.38 8.13
CA ALA A 293 24.09 0.06 8.18
C ALA A 293 22.70 0.11 7.56
N GLU A 294 21.85 1.06 7.98
CA GLU A 294 20.50 1.21 7.44
C GLU A 294 20.49 1.66 5.98
N LYS A 295 21.43 2.52 5.55
CA LYS A 295 21.61 2.88 4.13
C LYS A 295 21.96 1.65 3.28
N ARG A 296 22.85 0.78 3.78
CA ARG A 296 23.18 -0.49 3.13
C ARG A 296 21.96 -1.39 3.01
N LEU A 297 21.17 -1.51 4.07
CA LEU A 297 19.94 -2.27 4.06
C LEU A 297 18.97 -1.75 2.98
N VAL A 298 18.71 -0.44 2.93
CA VAL A 298 17.87 0.14 1.87
C VAL A 298 18.42 -0.16 0.47
N TRP A 299 19.73 -0.08 0.28
CA TRP A 299 20.35 -0.41 -1.00
C TRP A 299 20.20 -1.87 -1.40
N GLU A 300 20.33 -2.80 -0.46
CA GLU A 300 20.06 -4.22 -0.69
C GLU A 300 18.59 -4.47 -1.07
N ASP A 301 17.64 -3.70 -0.53
CA ASP A 301 16.24 -3.76 -0.96
C ASP A 301 16.09 -3.23 -2.40
N MET A 302 16.76 -2.13 -2.75
CA MET A 302 16.70 -1.57 -4.10
C MET A 302 17.31 -2.49 -5.15
N MET A 303 18.40 -3.19 -4.84
CA MET A 303 18.97 -4.19 -5.75
C MET A 303 17.97 -5.31 -6.05
N ARG A 304 17.21 -5.79 -5.06
CA ARG A 304 16.15 -6.78 -5.29
C ARG A 304 15.03 -6.24 -6.18
N VAL A 305 14.64 -4.98 -5.98
CA VAL A 305 13.65 -4.30 -6.85
C VAL A 305 14.18 -4.20 -8.29
N MET A 306 15.44 -3.80 -8.47
CA MET A 306 16.10 -3.74 -9.78
C MET A 306 16.12 -5.11 -10.46
N GLU A 307 16.48 -6.17 -9.74
CA GLU A 307 16.43 -7.55 -10.26
C GLU A 307 15.01 -7.95 -10.67
N THR A 308 14.01 -7.58 -9.86
CA THR A 308 12.59 -7.87 -10.13
C THR A 308 12.09 -7.24 -11.41
N VAL A 309 12.47 -5.99 -11.69
CA VAL A 309 12.08 -5.30 -12.92
C VAL A 309 13.05 -5.54 -14.10
N GLY A 310 14.12 -6.31 -13.88
CA GLY A 310 15.11 -6.63 -14.91
C GLY A 310 16.03 -5.46 -15.28
N LEU A 311 16.26 -4.52 -14.36
CA LEU A 311 17.24 -3.45 -14.55
C LEU A 311 18.67 -4.02 -14.44
N PRO A 312 19.60 -3.59 -15.30
CA PRO A 312 20.99 -4.03 -15.21
C PRO A 312 21.64 -3.51 -13.92
N ILE A 313 22.37 -4.40 -13.22
CA ILE A 313 23.11 -4.06 -12.01
C ILE A 313 24.60 -4.26 -12.26
N SER A 314 25.35 -3.16 -12.27
CA SER A 314 26.81 -3.16 -12.42
C SER A 314 27.54 -3.71 -11.19
N ASP A 315 28.78 -4.15 -11.37
CA ASP A 315 29.63 -4.59 -10.25
C ASP A 315 29.88 -3.47 -9.23
N LYS A 316 29.95 -2.22 -9.70
CA LYS A 316 30.04 -1.03 -8.83
C LYS A 316 28.81 -0.90 -7.93
N GLN A 317 27.61 -1.15 -8.46
CA GLN A 317 26.36 -1.13 -7.71
C GLN A 317 26.30 -2.29 -6.70
N ARG A 318 26.67 -3.51 -7.09
CA ARG A 318 26.76 -4.66 -6.17
C ARG A 318 27.78 -4.42 -5.05
N GLY A 319 28.89 -3.77 -5.38
CA GLY A 319 29.97 -3.44 -4.46
C GLY A 319 29.84 -2.11 -3.70
N TYR A 320 28.71 -1.40 -3.82
CA TYR A 320 28.60 -0.02 -3.32
C TYR A 320 28.90 0.09 -1.82
N PHE A 321 28.43 -0.88 -1.01
CA PHE A 321 28.67 -0.94 0.44
C PHE A 321 29.64 -2.05 0.85
N SER A 322 30.30 -2.74 -0.09
CA SER A 322 31.22 -3.85 0.26
C SER A 322 32.61 -3.37 0.68
N ARG A 323 32.98 -2.12 0.37
CA ARG A 323 34.29 -1.52 0.67
C ARG A 323 34.40 -0.83 2.03
N ALA A 324 33.35 -0.86 2.85
CA ALA A 324 33.30 -0.21 4.17
C ALA A 324 33.55 -1.21 5.33
N ARG A 325 34.50 -2.15 5.16
CA ARG A 325 34.97 -3.02 6.24
C ARG A 325 36.25 -2.48 6.85
#